data_AF-A0A3B9YQ95-F1
#
_entry.id   AF-A0A3B9YQ95-F1
#
_cell.length_a   1.000
_cell.length_b   1.000
_cell.length_c   1.000
_cell.angle_alpha   90.00
_cell.angle_beta   90.00
_cell.angle_gamma   90.00
#
_symmetry.space_group_name_H-M   'P 1'
#
loop_
_entity.id
_entity.type
_entity.pdbx_description
1 polymer ?
#
loop_
_entity_poly.entity_id
_entity_poly.type
_entity_poly.pdbx_seq_one_letter_code
_entity_poly.pdbx_strand_id
1 'polypeptide(L)'
;ALGLGMRAALFRVADLRARGCDVRLSYHSLSPHRRLPMLSGGGVATAETLSKGPDAEAFLICPDPAAPEPSLEGLSCRWQPVKPKRGVMLSLVIETGGPPSSYAHIYREIGDAADGPLHPLAKSRLKPGWPPRAIAPEIALNPAKASSRAGLVAEAAIAATSILTGLTLGGFNGRSYRDSIKNHSDALKFADSLRMVIDCSQAEADAVQERLVSLASSEGFAFGLQRSSSAVMTCFVQSTRDGGHLHFIDGADGGYTLAAQAMKSRKPAVLPLDHP
;
A
#
# COMPACT_ATOMS: atom_id res chain seq x y z
N ALA A 1 1.96 19.94 3.53
CA ALA A 1 1.30 18.64 3.79
C ALA A 1 -0.07 18.66 3.13
N LEU A 2 -0.61 17.52 2.66
CA LEU A 2 -1.81 17.41 1.81
C LEU A 2 -3.14 17.88 2.43
N GLY A 3 -3.15 18.45 3.64
CA GLY A 3 -4.35 19.00 4.29
C GLY A 3 -5.46 17.97 4.55
N LEU A 4 -5.09 16.70 4.76
CA LEU A 4 -6.06 15.60 4.91
C LEU A 4 -6.64 15.56 6.32
N GLY A 5 -7.98 15.52 6.42
CA GLY A 5 -8.69 15.19 7.65
C GLY A 5 -8.89 13.68 7.80
N MET A 6 -8.63 13.14 8.98
CA MET A 6 -8.91 11.74 9.29
C MET A 6 -10.37 11.58 9.71
N ARG A 7 -11.04 10.57 9.19
CA ARG A 7 -12.38 10.14 9.62
C ARG A 7 -12.33 8.64 9.91
N ALA A 8 -12.98 8.23 10.98
CA ALA A 8 -13.19 6.83 11.32
C ALA A 8 -14.69 6.56 11.32
N ALA A 9 -15.11 5.46 10.73
CA ALA A 9 -16.51 5.07 10.65
C ALA A 9 -16.65 3.56 10.85
N LEU A 10 -17.76 3.15 11.46
CA LEU A 10 -18.09 1.74 11.70
C LEU A 10 -19.38 1.39 10.95
N PHE A 11 -19.32 0.31 10.17
CA PHE A 11 -20.46 -0.20 9.41
C PHE A 11 -20.73 -1.65 9.76
N ARG A 12 -22.00 -2.02 9.94
CA ARG A 12 -22.37 -3.43 9.99
C ARG A 12 -22.42 -3.95 8.56
N VAL A 13 -21.83 -5.12 8.33
CA VAL A 13 -21.88 -5.79 7.02
C VAL A 13 -23.32 -6.04 6.57
N ALA A 14 -24.23 -6.31 7.51
CA ALA A 14 -25.66 -6.47 7.23
C ALA A 14 -26.30 -5.21 6.59
N ASP A 15 -25.89 -4.01 7.01
CA ASP A 15 -26.43 -2.76 6.47
C ASP A 15 -25.94 -2.50 5.05
N LEU A 16 -24.69 -2.88 4.76
CA LEU A 16 -24.14 -2.83 3.40
C LEU A 16 -24.85 -3.83 2.47
N ARG A 17 -25.20 -5.01 2.99
CA ARG A 17 -26.00 -6.02 2.28
C ARG A 17 -27.43 -5.59 1.99
N ALA A 18 -28.07 -4.93 2.95
CA ALA A 18 -29.39 -4.34 2.74
C ALA A 18 -29.39 -3.27 1.62
N ARG A 19 -28.22 -2.67 1.34
CA ARG A 19 -27.99 -1.71 0.24
C ARG A 19 -27.54 -2.37 -1.07
N GLY A 20 -27.60 -3.69 -1.19
CA GLY A 20 -27.25 -4.43 -2.41
C GLY A 20 -25.74 -4.61 -2.64
N CYS A 21 -24.89 -4.26 -1.67
CA CYS A 21 -23.44 -4.49 -1.72
C CYS A 21 -23.03 -5.65 -0.81
N ASP A 22 -21.78 -6.11 -0.89
CA ASP A 22 -21.24 -7.10 0.05
C ASP A 22 -19.78 -6.81 0.40
N VAL A 23 -19.29 -7.39 1.49
CA VAL A 23 -17.87 -7.38 1.87
C VAL A 23 -17.38 -8.83 1.82
N ARG A 24 -16.97 -9.25 0.63
CA ARG A 24 -16.40 -10.57 0.37
C ARG A 24 -14.90 -10.53 0.57
N LEU A 25 -14.38 -11.51 1.30
CA LEU A 25 -12.96 -11.65 1.59
C LEU A 25 -12.39 -12.87 0.87
N SER A 26 -11.28 -12.66 0.18
CA SER A 26 -10.41 -13.72 -0.32
C SER A 26 -8.96 -13.42 0.08
N TYR A 27 -8.05 -14.36 -0.21
CA TYR A 27 -6.65 -14.24 0.15
C TYR A 27 -5.75 -14.44 -1.07
N HIS A 28 -4.85 -13.49 -1.29
CA HIS A 28 -3.74 -13.66 -2.24
C HIS A 28 -2.52 -14.22 -1.51
N SER A 29 -2.06 -15.40 -1.90
CA SER A 29 -0.90 -16.05 -1.29
C SER A 29 0.39 -15.56 -1.93
N LEU A 30 1.23 -14.86 -1.16
CA LEU A 30 2.57 -14.44 -1.61
C LEU A 30 3.62 -15.53 -1.34
N SER A 31 3.43 -16.31 -0.28
CA SER A 31 4.27 -17.43 0.12
C SER A 31 3.44 -18.43 0.93
N PRO A 32 3.94 -19.66 1.19
CA PRO A 32 3.26 -20.60 2.10
C PRO A 32 2.94 -20.02 3.49
N HIS A 33 3.66 -18.99 3.90
CA HIS A 33 3.57 -18.37 5.21
C HIS A 33 2.90 -16.98 5.19
N ARG A 34 2.54 -16.45 4.00
CA ARG A 34 1.94 -15.13 3.88
C ARG A 34 0.79 -15.08 2.88
N ARG A 35 -0.35 -14.64 3.40
CA ARG A 35 -1.56 -14.32 2.64
C ARG A 35 -1.95 -12.87 2.89
N LEU A 36 -2.34 -12.16 1.84
CA LEU A 36 -2.88 -10.81 1.90
C LEU A 36 -4.39 -10.84 1.70
N PRO A 37 -5.17 -10.14 2.53
CA PRO A 37 -6.61 -10.04 2.34
C PRO A 37 -6.91 -9.24 1.07
N MET A 38 -7.88 -9.73 0.29
CA MET A 38 -8.43 -9.08 -0.89
C MET A 38 -9.94 -8.93 -0.69
N LEU A 39 -10.44 -7.70 -0.75
CA LEU A 39 -11.84 -7.37 -0.45
C LEU A 39 -12.59 -6.99 -1.74
N SER A 40 -13.79 -7.54 -1.91
CA SER A 40 -14.64 -7.26 -3.07
C SER A 40 -16.12 -7.25 -2.70
N GLY A 41 -16.97 -6.76 -3.60
CA GLY A 41 -18.43 -6.77 -3.44
C GLY A 41 -19.07 -5.39 -3.34
N GLY A 42 -18.29 -4.33 -3.47
CA GLY A 42 -18.74 -2.94 -3.44
C GLY A 42 -18.97 -2.38 -2.04
N GLY A 43 -19.00 -3.23 -1.00
CA GLY A 43 -19.27 -2.80 0.36
C GLY A 43 -18.22 -1.85 0.93
N VAL A 44 -16.93 -2.04 0.58
CA VAL A 44 -15.85 -1.15 1.05
C VAL A 44 -15.94 0.20 0.35
N ALA A 45 -16.16 0.20 -0.97
CA ALA A 45 -16.35 1.44 -1.74
C ALA A 45 -17.60 2.22 -1.29
N THR A 46 -18.70 1.52 -1.01
CA THR A 46 -19.93 2.12 -0.48
C THR A 46 -19.72 2.69 0.92
N ALA A 47 -19.04 1.97 1.81
CA ALA A 47 -18.69 2.49 3.15
C ALA A 47 -17.79 3.72 3.07
N GLU A 48 -16.80 3.74 2.16
CA GLU A 48 -15.97 4.93 1.93
C GLU A 48 -16.82 6.12 1.47
N THR A 49 -17.77 5.90 0.57
CA THR A 49 -18.66 6.96 0.05
C THR A 49 -19.58 7.49 1.14
N LEU A 50 -20.24 6.60 1.90
CA LEU A 50 -21.14 6.98 2.99
C LEU A 50 -20.41 7.76 4.09
N SER A 51 -19.19 7.37 4.44
CA SER A 51 -18.38 8.09 5.44
C SER A 51 -17.94 9.51 5.02
N LYS A 52 -18.16 9.86 3.75
CA LYS A 52 -17.83 11.17 3.17
C LYS A 52 -19.04 11.98 2.75
N GLY A 53 -20.23 11.37 2.74
CA GLY A 53 -21.48 11.98 2.31
C GLY A 53 -22.20 12.77 3.40
N PRO A 54 -23.41 13.28 3.10
CA PRO A 54 -24.23 14.05 4.03
C PRO A 54 -24.65 13.23 5.26
N ASP A 55 -24.89 11.92 5.09
CA ASP A 55 -25.34 11.03 6.16
C ASP A 55 -24.18 10.40 6.96
N ALA A 56 -22.96 10.93 6.84
CA ALA A 56 -21.78 10.33 7.45
C ALA A 56 -21.91 10.19 8.97
N GLU A 57 -22.57 11.16 9.64
CA GLU A 57 -22.73 11.20 11.09
C GLU A 57 -23.31 9.91 11.69
N ALA A 58 -24.18 9.20 10.95
CA ALA A 58 -24.77 7.95 11.39
C ALA A 58 -23.75 6.80 11.58
N PHE A 59 -22.54 6.93 11.02
CA PHE A 59 -21.52 5.89 11.00
C PHE A 59 -20.21 6.32 11.65
N LEU A 60 -20.00 7.63 11.87
CA LEU A 60 -18.73 8.15 12.36
C LEU A 60 -18.47 7.70 13.80
N ILE A 61 -17.22 7.29 14.04
CA ILE A 61 -16.70 7.10 15.38
C ILE A 61 -16.27 8.48 15.88
N CYS A 62 -16.97 9.00 16.88
CA CYS A 62 -16.58 10.26 17.53
C CYS A 62 -15.23 10.08 18.23
N PRO A 63 -14.27 11.01 18.03
CA PRO A 63 -13.02 10.99 18.77
C PRO A 63 -13.31 11.08 20.27
N ASP A 64 -12.78 10.14 21.05
CA ASP A 64 -12.81 10.20 22.50
C ASP A 64 -11.48 10.81 22.99
N PRO A 65 -11.48 12.04 23.54
CA PRO A 65 -10.26 12.67 24.03
C PRO A 65 -9.62 11.94 25.21
N ALA A 66 -10.38 11.08 25.91
CA ALA A 66 -9.90 10.27 27.02
C ALA A 66 -9.34 8.92 26.56
N ALA A 67 -9.48 8.56 25.28
CA ALA A 67 -8.92 7.33 24.76
C ALA A 67 -7.38 7.34 24.89
N PRO A 68 -6.76 6.24 25.33
CA PRO A 68 -5.31 6.14 25.37
C PRO A 68 -4.75 6.18 23.95
N GLU A 69 -3.54 6.73 23.81
CA GLU A 69 -2.80 6.67 22.55
C GLU A 69 -2.64 5.21 22.09
N PRO A 70 -2.95 4.89 20.82
CA PRO A 70 -2.81 3.53 20.32
C PRO A 70 -1.35 3.12 20.35
N SER A 71 -1.07 1.89 20.80
CA SER A 71 0.28 1.33 20.68
C SER A 71 0.62 1.14 19.21
N LEU A 72 1.67 1.81 18.75
CA LEU A 72 2.27 1.64 17.43
C LEU A 72 3.44 0.65 17.46
N GLU A 73 3.49 -0.20 18.50
CA GLU A 73 4.48 -1.26 18.61
C GLU A 73 4.43 -2.21 17.41
N GLY A 74 5.60 -2.60 16.92
CA GLY A 74 5.75 -3.39 15.70
C GLY A 74 5.86 -2.55 14.42
N LEU A 75 5.47 -1.27 14.41
CA LEU A 75 5.73 -0.40 13.26
C LEU A 75 7.18 0.11 13.29
N SER A 76 8.03 -0.43 12.43
CA SER A 76 9.41 0.03 12.26
C SER A 76 9.92 -0.26 10.87
N CYS A 77 10.24 0.78 10.10
CA CYS A 77 10.95 0.62 8.83
C CYS A 77 12.35 1.22 8.93
N ARG A 78 13.38 0.37 8.82
CA ARG A 78 14.80 0.76 8.80
C ARG A 78 15.42 0.77 7.39
N TRP A 79 14.58 0.58 6.37
CA TRP A 79 14.99 0.62 4.98
C TRP A 79 14.95 2.04 4.42
N GLN A 80 15.88 2.38 3.54
CA GLN A 80 15.77 3.63 2.78
C GLN A 80 14.65 3.53 1.74
N PRO A 81 14.10 4.68 1.28
CA PRO A 81 13.24 4.71 0.11
C PRO A 81 13.88 3.93 -1.05
N VAL A 82 13.14 2.98 -1.59
CA VAL A 82 13.63 2.03 -2.58
C VAL A 82 13.64 2.73 -3.94
N LYS A 83 14.84 2.94 -4.48
CA LYS A 83 15.01 3.54 -5.80
C LYS A 83 14.62 2.54 -6.90
N PRO A 84 13.97 3.02 -7.98
CA PRO A 84 13.61 2.16 -9.10
C PRO A 84 14.85 1.51 -9.72
N LYS A 85 14.71 0.27 -10.18
CA LYS A 85 15.72 -0.41 -10.98
C LYS A 85 15.64 0.04 -12.43
N ARG A 86 14.43 0.26 -12.96
CA ARG A 86 14.21 0.53 -14.39
C ARG A 86 14.12 2.02 -14.70
N GLY A 87 13.52 2.80 -13.82
CA GLY A 87 13.56 4.26 -13.96
C GLY A 87 12.61 5.02 -13.06
N VAL A 88 11.37 4.53 -12.92
CA VAL A 88 10.30 5.20 -12.18
C VAL A 88 9.44 4.20 -11.42
N MET A 89 8.98 4.59 -10.23
CA MET A 89 7.93 3.86 -9.52
C MET A 89 6.58 4.44 -9.93
N LEU A 90 5.71 3.61 -10.49
CA LEU A 90 4.38 4.01 -10.96
C LEU A 90 3.32 3.44 -10.02
N SER A 91 2.70 4.31 -9.21
CA SER A 91 1.51 3.97 -8.42
C SER A 91 0.27 4.06 -9.29
N LEU A 92 -0.57 3.04 -9.25
CA LEU A 92 -1.79 2.88 -10.04
C LEU A 92 -2.97 2.66 -9.11
N VAL A 93 -4.09 3.33 -9.38
CA VAL A 93 -5.39 3.12 -8.73
C VAL A 93 -6.43 2.98 -9.82
N ILE A 94 -7.17 1.87 -9.82
CA ILE A 94 -8.13 1.52 -10.86
C ILE A 94 -9.43 1.08 -10.19
N GLU A 95 -10.55 1.59 -10.68
CA GLU A 95 -11.89 1.27 -10.22
C GLU A 95 -12.79 1.04 -11.44
N THR A 96 -13.41 -0.13 -11.51
CA THR A 96 -14.39 -0.48 -12.54
C THR A 96 -15.68 -0.94 -11.89
N GLY A 97 -16.81 -0.58 -12.53
CA GLY A 97 -18.13 -1.14 -12.21
C GLY A 97 -18.40 -2.48 -12.89
N GLY A 98 -17.45 -2.98 -13.67
CA GLY A 98 -17.54 -4.27 -14.36
C GLY A 98 -17.31 -5.48 -13.45
N PRO A 99 -17.47 -6.70 -13.99
CA PRO A 99 -17.22 -7.94 -13.26
C PRO A 99 -15.74 -8.08 -12.84
N PRO A 100 -15.41 -8.99 -11.89
CA PRO A 100 -14.02 -9.24 -11.48
C PRO A 100 -13.05 -9.57 -12.63
N SER A 101 -13.55 -10.15 -13.74
CA SER A 101 -12.75 -10.41 -14.94
C SER A 101 -12.22 -9.15 -15.60
N SER A 102 -12.89 -8.00 -15.45
CA SER A 102 -12.40 -6.70 -15.95
C SER A 102 -11.10 -6.29 -15.26
N TYR A 103 -10.98 -6.48 -13.94
CA TYR A 103 -9.73 -6.22 -13.23
C TYR A 103 -8.59 -7.14 -13.69
N ALA A 104 -8.89 -8.42 -13.94
CA ALA A 104 -7.90 -9.36 -14.47
C ALA A 104 -7.47 -9.03 -15.91
N HIS A 105 -8.39 -8.52 -16.73
CA HIS A 105 -8.07 -7.98 -18.06
C HIS A 105 -7.12 -6.79 -17.96
N ILE A 106 -7.52 -5.75 -17.21
CA ILE A 106 -6.71 -4.53 -17.03
C ILE A 106 -5.33 -4.84 -16.45
N TYR A 107 -5.24 -5.75 -15.48
CA TYR A 107 -3.96 -6.17 -14.90
C TYR A 107 -3.01 -6.78 -15.94
N ARG A 108 -3.53 -7.62 -16.87
CA ARG A 108 -2.73 -8.19 -17.97
C ARG A 108 -2.27 -7.11 -18.93
N GLU A 109 -3.16 -6.21 -19.32
CA GLU A 109 -2.84 -5.08 -20.21
C GLU A 109 -1.74 -4.17 -19.63
N ILE A 110 -1.74 -3.94 -18.32
CA ILE A 110 -0.65 -3.24 -17.63
C ILE A 110 0.65 -4.05 -17.69
N GLY A 111 0.56 -5.37 -17.47
CA GLY A 111 1.68 -6.30 -17.60
C GLY A 111 2.35 -6.24 -18.96
N ASP A 112 1.55 -6.30 -20.02
CA ASP A 112 2.00 -6.31 -21.41
C ASP A 112 2.61 -4.95 -21.80
N ALA A 113 2.05 -3.83 -21.33
CA ALA A 113 2.60 -2.50 -21.60
C ALA A 113 3.87 -2.18 -20.79
N ALA A 114 4.01 -2.73 -19.58
CA ALA A 114 5.18 -2.50 -18.74
C ALA A 114 6.38 -3.42 -19.08
N ASP A 115 6.18 -4.40 -19.97
CA ASP A 115 7.20 -5.32 -20.51
C ASP A 115 8.21 -5.80 -19.45
N GLY A 116 7.73 -6.45 -18.38
CA GLY A 116 8.60 -6.96 -17.31
C GLY A 116 7.92 -7.29 -15.99
N PRO A 117 8.69 -7.73 -14.96
CA PRO A 117 8.14 -8.06 -13.66
C PRO A 117 7.54 -6.83 -12.97
N LEU A 118 6.25 -6.90 -12.63
CA LEU A 118 5.51 -5.79 -12.02
C LEU A 118 5.90 -5.49 -10.56
N HIS A 119 6.66 -6.38 -9.91
CA HIS A 119 7.03 -6.20 -8.51
C HIS A 119 8.05 -5.05 -8.34
N PRO A 120 7.74 -4.00 -7.55
CA PRO A 120 8.52 -2.76 -7.51
C PRO A 120 9.85 -2.90 -6.75
N LEU A 121 9.94 -3.89 -5.86
CA LEU A 121 11.18 -4.13 -5.13
C LEU A 121 12.15 -4.98 -5.95
N ALA A 122 13.41 -4.56 -6.00
CA ALA A 122 14.53 -5.37 -6.49
C ALA A 122 15.54 -5.59 -5.35
N LYS A 123 16.03 -6.82 -5.17
CA LYS A 123 16.97 -7.18 -4.09
C LYS A 123 18.21 -6.30 -4.08
N SER A 124 18.71 -5.90 -5.26
CA SER A 124 19.87 -5.01 -5.42
C SER A 124 19.60 -3.56 -5.00
N ARG A 125 18.34 -3.16 -4.87
CA ARG A 125 17.92 -1.80 -4.47
C ARG A 125 17.54 -1.71 -2.98
N LEU A 126 17.41 -2.84 -2.29
CA LEU A 126 17.16 -2.87 -0.85
C LEU A 126 18.47 -2.60 -0.10
N LYS A 127 18.59 -1.39 0.47
CA LYS A 127 19.75 -0.96 1.26
C LYS A 127 19.32 -0.56 2.68
N PRO A 128 19.95 -1.12 3.73
CA PRO A 128 19.79 -0.60 5.07
C PRO A 128 20.36 0.82 5.11
N GLY A 129 19.66 1.76 5.71
CA GLY A 129 20.10 3.15 5.73
C GLY A 129 21.18 3.41 6.77
N TRP A 130 22.32 3.97 6.36
CA TRP A 130 23.34 4.51 7.27
C TRP A 130 23.66 5.98 6.95
N PRO A 131 23.69 6.90 7.95
CA PRO A 131 23.27 6.69 9.34
C PRO A 131 21.78 6.30 9.43
N PRO A 132 21.35 5.64 10.52
CA PRO A 132 20.01 5.08 10.63
C PRO A 132 18.96 6.19 10.83
N ARG A 133 18.52 6.79 9.72
CA ARG A 133 17.51 7.86 9.67
C ARG A 133 16.16 7.45 10.28
N ALA A 134 15.90 6.15 10.39
CA ALA A 134 14.69 5.58 10.93
C ALA A 134 14.55 5.67 12.46
N ILE A 135 15.63 5.97 13.20
CA ILE A 135 15.60 5.96 14.68
C ILE A 135 14.69 7.06 15.24
N ALA A 136 14.77 8.28 14.70
CA ALA A 136 13.94 9.37 15.20
C ALA A 136 12.43 9.11 14.98
N PRO A 137 11.98 8.70 13.77
CA PRO A 137 10.62 8.22 13.58
C PRO A 137 10.24 7.04 14.48
N GLU A 138 11.13 6.06 14.69
CA GLU A 138 10.85 4.91 15.56
C GLU A 138 10.62 5.33 17.02
N ILE A 139 11.41 6.29 17.53
CA ILE A 139 11.20 6.85 18.88
C ILE A 139 9.92 7.68 18.96
N ALA A 140 9.59 8.44 17.91
CA ALA A 140 8.35 9.21 17.87
C ALA A 140 7.10 8.30 17.91
N LEU A 141 7.17 7.13 17.27
CA LEU A 141 6.11 6.12 17.29
C LEU A 141 6.10 5.27 18.57
N ASN A 142 7.25 5.15 19.25
CA ASN A 142 7.37 4.41 20.50
C ASN A 142 8.31 5.15 21.49
N PRO A 143 7.77 6.13 22.24
CA PRO A 143 8.57 6.96 23.16
C PRO A 143 9.29 6.17 24.25
N ALA A 144 8.80 4.99 24.63
CA ALA A 144 9.43 4.13 25.64
C ALA A 144 10.84 3.66 25.22
N LYS A 145 11.13 3.64 23.91
CA LYS A 145 12.45 3.31 23.36
C LYS A 145 13.44 4.49 23.36
N ALA A 146 13.04 5.68 23.79
CA ALA A 146 13.91 6.86 23.81
C ALA A 146 15.15 6.66 24.70
N SER A 147 14.99 5.97 25.83
CA SER A 147 16.06 5.68 26.81
C SER A 147 17.12 4.70 26.27
N SER A 148 16.82 3.96 25.20
CA SER A 148 17.69 2.94 24.60
C SER A 148 18.24 3.36 23.23
N ARG A 149 18.37 4.67 22.95
CA ARG A 149 18.91 5.20 21.68
C ARG A 149 20.19 4.50 21.21
N ALA A 150 21.16 4.30 22.11
CA ALA A 150 22.41 3.61 21.78
C ALA A 150 22.16 2.15 21.39
N GLY A 151 21.23 1.47 22.06
CA GLY A 151 20.78 0.13 21.72
C GLY A 151 20.14 0.07 20.33
N LEU A 152 19.26 1.02 19.99
CA LEU A 152 18.65 1.10 18.65
C LEU A 152 19.69 1.32 17.55
N VAL A 153 20.71 2.16 17.81
CA VAL A 153 21.83 2.34 16.87
C VAL A 153 22.63 1.06 16.72
N ALA A 154 22.93 0.38 17.83
CA ALA A 154 23.67 -0.89 17.81
C ALA A 154 22.90 -1.98 17.06
N GLU A 155 21.61 -2.15 17.32
CA GLU A 155 20.74 -3.07 16.58
C GLU A 155 20.71 -2.75 15.09
N ALA A 156 20.57 -1.46 14.73
CA ALA A 156 20.60 -1.04 13.33
C ALA A 156 21.94 -1.34 12.67
N ALA A 157 23.06 -1.15 13.36
CA ALA A 157 24.39 -1.48 12.88
C ALA A 157 24.59 -2.99 12.69
N ILE A 158 24.13 -3.81 13.65
CA ILE A 158 24.17 -5.28 13.57
C ILE A 158 23.34 -5.76 12.38
N ALA A 159 22.10 -5.27 12.25
CA ALA A 159 21.21 -5.63 11.15
C ALA A 159 21.80 -5.20 9.79
N ALA A 160 22.32 -3.98 9.68
CA ALA A 160 22.96 -3.49 8.46
C ALA A 160 24.18 -4.35 8.09
N THR A 161 25.03 -4.67 9.06
CA THR A 161 26.21 -5.54 8.85
C THR A 161 25.80 -6.91 8.37
N SER A 162 24.80 -7.54 9.01
CA SER A 162 24.26 -8.84 8.59
C SER A 162 23.65 -8.79 7.17
N ILE A 163 22.93 -7.72 6.80
CA ILE A 163 22.35 -7.56 5.45
C ILE A 163 23.43 -7.37 4.38
N LEU A 164 24.49 -6.61 4.68
CA LEU A 164 25.56 -6.30 3.73
C LEU A 164 26.53 -7.48 3.55
N THR A 165 26.88 -8.17 4.63
CA THR A 165 27.84 -9.30 4.61
C THR A 165 27.15 -10.66 4.37
N GLY A 166 25.88 -10.78 4.76
CA GLY A 166 25.14 -12.03 4.76
C GLY A 166 25.48 -12.97 5.93
N LEU A 167 26.26 -12.51 6.92
CA LEU A 167 26.55 -13.27 8.13
C LEU A 167 25.34 -13.32 9.06
N THR A 168 25.15 -14.46 9.75
CA THR A 168 24.16 -14.55 10.82
C THR A 168 24.70 -13.90 12.09
N LEU A 169 24.06 -12.84 12.58
CA LEU A 169 24.47 -12.10 13.78
C LEU A 169 23.29 -12.05 14.76
N GLY A 170 23.50 -12.48 16.01
CA GLY A 170 22.44 -12.48 17.04
C GLY A 170 21.19 -13.30 16.68
N GLY A 171 21.36 -14.37 15.88
CA GLY A 171 20.25 -15.19 15.37
C GLY A 171 19.51 -14.61 14.15
N PHE A 172 19.90 -13.43 13.67
CA PHE A 172 19.36 -12.80 12.47
C PHE A 172 20.26 -13.04 11.26
N ASN A 173 19.69 -13.51 10.15
CA ASN A 173 20.39 -13.64 8.87
C ASN A 173 19.84 -12.61 7.88
N GLY A 174 20.62 -11.56 7.61
CA GLY A 174 20.22 -10.46 6.75
C GLY A 174 20.09 -10.83 5.28
N ARG A 175 20.77 -11.89 4.81
CA ARG A 175 20.65 -12.38 3.42
C ARG A 175 19.30 -13.05 3.20
N SER A 176 18.96 -14.04 4.00
CA SER A 176 17.67 -14.74 3.90
C SER A 176 16.50 -13.78 4.13
N TYR A 177 16.64 -12.86 5.08
CA TYR A 177 15.67 -11.79 5.31
C TYR A 177 15.50 -10.90 4.08
N ARG A 178 16.59 -10.39 3.48
CA ARG A 178 16.51 -9.57 2.26
C ARG A 178 15.89 -10.35 1.09
N ASP A 179 16.14 -11.65 1.03
CA ASP A 179 15.60 -12.52 -0.01
C ASP A 179 14.10 -12.75 0.12
N SER A 180 13.56 -12.74 1.35
CA SER A 180 12.14 -12.97 1.61
C SER A 180 11.27 -11.71 1.53
N ILE A 181 11.84 -10.50 1.56
CA ILE A 181 11.08 -9.23 1.56
C ILE A 181 10.04 -9.15 0.45
N LYS A 182 10.40 -9.53 -0.78
CA LYS A 182 9.46 -9.51 -1.92
C LYS A 182 8.21 -10.37 -1.64
N ASN A 183 8.41 -11.54 -1.03
CA ASN A 183 7.34 -12.49 -0.72
C ASN A 183 6.51 -12.07 0.51
N HIS A 184 6.86 -10.94 1.13
CA HIS A 184 6.16 -10.34 2.25
C HIS A 184 5.71 -8.90 1.96
N SER A 185 5.74 -8.48 0.69
CA SER A 185 5.40 -7.11 0.27
C SER A 185 4.07 -7.05 -0.47
N ASP A 186 3.23 -6.09 -0.10
CA ASP A 186 1.88 -5.92 -0.67
C ASP A 186 1.84 -5.00 -1.90
N ALA A 187 2.76 -5.22 -2.85
CA ALA A 187 2.85 -4.42 -4.07
C ALA A 187 1.55 -4.39 -4.90
N LEU A 188 0.64 -5.34 -4.66
CA LEU A 188 -0.68 -5.46 -5.24
C LEU A 188 -1.72 -5.53 -4.10
N LYS A 189 -2.71 -4.63 -4.13
CA LYS A 189 -3.80 -4.54 -3.16
C LYS A 189 -5.13 -4.51 -3.89
N PHE A 190 -6.15 -5.16 -3.32
CA PHE A 190 -7.50 -5.14 -3.85
C PHE A 190 -8.53 -4.92 -2.74
N ALA A 191 -9.25 -3.81 -2.81
CA ALA A 191 -10.37 -3.49 -1.92
C ALA A 191 -11.41 -2.66 -2.69
N ASP A 192 -12.28 -3.37 -3.42
CA ASP A 192 -13.22 -2.84 -4.44
C ASP A 192 -12.59 -1.97 -5.55
N SER A 193 -11.26 -1.90 -5.55
CA SER A 193 -10.42 -1.15 -6.46
C SER A 193 -9.05 -1.81 -6.46
N LEU A 194 -8.43 -1.84 -7.63
CA LEU A 194 -7.10 -2.38 -7.85
C LEU A 194 -6.08 -1.27 -7.57
N ARG A 195 -5.14 -1.53 -6.65
CA ARG A 195 -4.04 -0.63 -6.35
C ARG A 195 -2.72 -1.37 -6.45
N MET A 196 -1.77 -0.81 -7.18
CA MET A 196 -0.45 -1.41 -7.30
C MET A 196 0.64 -0.36 -7.49
N VAL A 197 1.88 -0.73 -7.12
CA VAL A 197 3.08 0.04 -7.43
C VAL A 197 3.98 -0.83 -8.28
N ILE A 198 4.44 -0.33 -9.43
CA ILE A 198 5.33 -1.07 -10.34
C ILE A 198 6.61 -0.29 -10.60
N ASP A 199 7.71 -1.01 -10.85
CA ASP A 199 8.98 -0.44 -11.30
C ASP A 199 9.03 -0.59 -12.83
N CYS A 200 9.15 0.54 -13.53
CA CYS A 200 9.14 0.60 -14.99
C CYS A 200 10.09 1.69 -15.50
N SER A 201 10.42 1.65 -16.78
CA SER A 201 11.07 2.75 -17.49
C SER A 201 10.06 3.88 -17.72
N GLN A 202 10.55 5.06 -18.12
CA GLN A 202 9.65 6.17 -18.47
C GLN A 202 8.76 5.82 -19.68
N ALA A 203 9.35 5.20 -20.70
CA ALA A 203 8.62 4.77 -21.91
C ALA A 203 7.52 3.74 -21.60
N GLU A 204 7.79 2.79 -20.70
CA GLU A 204 6.78 1.84 -20.23
C GLU A 204 5.68 2.51 -19.40
N ALA A 205 6.03 3.48 -18.54
CA ALA A 205 5.03 4.24 -17.80
C ALA A 205 4.10 5.02 -18.73
N ASP A 206 4.66 5.57 -19.81
CA ASP A 206 3.91 6.25 -20.87
C ASP A 206 3.02 5.25 -21.63
N ALA A 207 3.55 4.09 -22.02
CA ALA A 207 2.79 3.03 -22.68
C ALA A 207 1.64 2.49 -21.81
N VAL A 208 1.86 2.29 -20.51
CA VAL A 208 0.82 1.90 -19.55
C VAL A 208 -0.25 2.99 -19.47
N GLN A 209 0.14 4.25 -19.40
CA GLN A 209 -0.79 5.37 -19.38
C GLN A 209 -1.65 5.42 -20.65
N GLU A 210 -1.04 5.35 -21.83
CA GLU A 210 -1.75 5.35 -23.11
C GLU A 210 -2.73 4.19 -23.23
N ARG A 211 -2.29 2.99 -22.83
CA ARG A 211 -3.14 1.80 -22.82
C ARG A 211 -4.34 1.95 -21.89
N LEU A 212 -4.14 2.47 -20.69
CA LEU A 212 -5.24 2.72 -19.74
C LEU A 212 -6.20 3.82 -20.23
N VAL A 213 -5.71 4.88 -20.88
CA VAL A 213 -6.58 5.90 -21.51
C VAL A 213 -7.46 5.27 -22.59
N SER A 214 -6.88 4.45 -23.47
CA SER A 214 -7.62 3.76 -24.53
C SER A 214 -8.67 2.82 -23.95
N LEU A 215 -8.26 1.92 -23.05
CA LEU A 215 -9.15 0.93 -22.44
C LEU A 215 -10.26 1.58 -21.60
N ALA A 216 -9.95 2.63 -20.83
CA ALA A 216 -10.95 3.32 -20.02
C ALA A 216 -12.04 3.95 -20.88
N SER A 217 -11.67 4.47 -22.05
CA SER A 217 -12.60 5.09 -23.01
C SER A 217 -13.51 4.06 -23.67
N SER A 218 -13.03 2.84 -23.93
CA SER A 218 -13.81 1.78 -24.58
C SER A 218 -14.60 0.91 -23.61
N GLU A 219 -14.06 0.61 -22.42
CA GLU A 219 -14.63 -0.35 -21.47
C GLU A 219 -15.30 0.30 -20.25
N GLY A 220 -15.15 1.61 -20.05
CA GLY A 220 -15.85 2.35 -19.00
C GLY A 220 -15.33 2.03 -17.60
N PHE A 221 -14.12 2.48 -17.27
CA PHE A 221 -13.59 2.44 -15.90
C PHE A 221 -12.80 3.71 -15.57
N ALA A 222 -12.60 3.95 -14.28
CA ALA A 222 -11.78 5.06 -13.79
C ALA A 222 -10.39 4.56 -13.39
N PHE A 223 -9.37 5.33 -13.72
CA PHE A 223 -8.01 5.06 -13.26
C PHE A 223 -7.26 6.35 -12.97
N GLY A 224 -6.23 6.26 -12.15
CA GLY A 224 -5.25 7.30 -11.93
C GLY A 224 -3.88 6.73 -11.68
N LEU A 225 -2.87 7.53 -11.98
CA LEU A 225 -1.47 7.16 -11.90
C LEU A 225 -0.64 8.27 -11.26
N GLN A 226 0.41 7.87 -10.55
CA GLN A 226 1.40 8.78 -10.00
C GLN A 226 2.80 8.20 -10.22
N ARG A 227 3.68 9.02 -10.81
CA ARG A 227 5.11 8.71 -10.95
C ARG A 227 5.86 9.20 -9.72
N SER A 228 6.71 8.35 -9.14
CA SER A 228 7.54 8.67 -7.98
C SER A 228 8.99 8.30 -8.21
N SER A 229 9.92 9.07 -7.62
CA SER A 229 11.37 8.84 -7.72
C SER A 229 11.87 7.65 -6.89
N SER A 230 11.01 7.10 -6.04
CA SER A 230 11.25 5.94 -5.18
C SER A 230 9.93 5.38 -4.65
N ALA A 231 9.96 4.17 -4.13
CA ALA A 231 8.90 3.60 -3.32
C ALA A 231 9.26 3.73 -1.84
N VAL A 232 8.27 4.00 -1.00
CA VAL A 232 8.38 3.92 0.45
C VAL A 232 7.84 2.58 0.92
N MET A 233 8.44 2.08 2.00
CA MET A 233 8.03 0.85 2.63
C MET A 233 7.70 1.15 4.08
N THR A 234 6.51 0.76 4.52
CA THR A 234 6.12 0.75 5.93
C THR A 234 6.09 -0.69 6.39
N CYS A 235 6.67 -0.95 7.56
CA CYS A 235 6.97 -2.29 8.01
C CYS A 235 6.22 -2.57 9.31
N PHE A 236 5.48 -3.67 9.35
CA PHE A 236 4.91 -4.20 10.58
C PHE A 236 5.64 -5.49 10.96
N VAL A 237 6.34 -5.45 12.09
CA VAL A 237 7.27 -6.49 12.57
C VAL A 237 6.67 -7.14 13.80
N GLN A 238 6.09 -8.32 13.64
CA GLN A 238 5.66 -9.16 14.76
C GLN A 238 6.77 -10.09 15.22
N SER A 239 7.62 -10.55 14.28
CA SER A 239 8.86 -11.27 14.59
C SER A 239 9.87 -11.15 13.44
N THR A 240 11.13 -11.50 13.73
CA THR A 240 12.21 -11.60 12.73
C THR A 240 12.24 -12.94 12.00
N ARG A 241 11.31 -13.86 12.32
CA ARG A 241 11.14 -15.15 11.62
C ARG A 241 10.41 -14.94 10.29
N ASP A 242 10.57 -15.91 9.40
CA ASP A 242 9.87 -15.91 8.10
C ASP A 242 8.35 -15.82 8.30
N GLY A 243 7.67 -14.93 7.57
CA GLY A 243 6.24 -14.64 7.78
C GLY A 243 5.91 -13.82 9.04
N GLY A 244 6.90 -13.34 9.80
CA GLY A 244 6.71 -12.44 10.95
C GLY A 244 6.69 -10.95 10.61
N HIS A 245 6.96 -10.60 9.35
CA HIS A 245 7.11 -9.24 8.87
C HIS A 245 6.18 -9.01 7.68
N LEU A 246 5.46 -7.88 7.65
CA LEU A 246 4.66 -7.43 6.52
C LEU A 246 5.17 -6.07 6.04
N HIS A 247 5.33 -5.93 4.73
CA HIS A 247 5.81 -4.71 4.10
C HIS A 247 4.71 -4.08 3.25
N PHE A 248 4.31 -2.87 3.65
CA PHE A 248 3.37 -2.04 2.93
C PHE A 248 4.12 -1.15 1.93
N ILE A 249 3.86 -1.30 0.64
CA ILE A 249 4.52 -0.56 -0.44
C ILE A 249 3.60 0.52 -1.01
N ASP A 250 4.15 1.72 -1.14
CA ASP A 250 3.56 2.87 -1.85
C ASP A 250 4.67 3.67 -2.58
N GLY A 251 4.29 4.51 -3.54
CA GLY A 251 5.15 5.52 -4.13
C GLY A 251 5.49 6.62 -3.12
N ALA A 252 6.72 7.13 -3.16
CA ALA A 252 7.11 8.29 -2.38
C ALA A 252 6.31 9.54 -2.80
N ASP A 253 6.33 10.56 -1.94
CA ASP A 253 5.78 11.90 -2.22
C ASP A 253 4.28 11.91 -2.54
N GLY A 254 3.53 10.97 -1.96
CA GLY A 254 2.06 10.93 -2.02
C GLY A 254 1.49 9.80 -2.87
N GLY A 255 2.30 9.07 -3.65
CA GLY A 255 1.98 7.77 -4.25
C GLY A 255 0.50 7.53 -4.59
N TYR A 256 -0.13 6.58 -3.88
CA TYR A 256 -1.56 6.24 -4.06
C TYR A 256 -2.51 7.40 -3.82
N THR A 257 -2.19 8.33 -2.93
CA THR A 257 -3.04 9.48 -2.65
C THR A 257 -3.18 10.36 -3.89
N LEU A 258 -2.05 10.66 -4.56
CA LEU A 258 -2.06 11.46 -5.80
C LEU A 258 -2.66 10.67 -6.97
N ALA A 259 -2.38 9.37 -7.08
CA ALA A 259 -3.02 8.52 -8.08
C ALA A 259 -4.55 8.47 -7.90
N ALA A 260 -5.05 8.37 -6.66
CA ALA A 260 -6.47 8.41 -6.37
C ALA A 260 -7.11 9.78 -6.67
N GLN A 261 -6.39 10.89 -6.43
CA GLN A 261 -6.84 12.23 -6.84
C GLN A 261 -6.94 12.33 -8.36
N ALA A 262 -5.92 11.88 -9.09
CA ALA A 262 -5.92 11.85 -10.56
C ALA A 262 -7.03 10.98 -11.15
N MET A 263 -7.40 9.89 -10.47
CA MET A 263 -8.55 9.07 -10.84
C MET A 263 -9.87 9.83 -10.66
N LYS A 264 -10.04 10.50 -9.52
CA LYS A 264 -11.27 11.24 -9.20
C LYS A 264 -11.50 12.43 -10.12
N SER A 265 -10.44 13.12 -10.55
CA SER A 265 -10.56 14.22 -11.52
C SER A 265 -10.96 13.76 -12.93
N ARG A 266 -10.79 12.46 -13.24
CA ARG A 266 -11.21 11.83 -14.50
C ARG A 266 -12.61 11.22 -14.44
N LYS A 267 -13.16 10.96 -13.25
CA LYS A 267 -14.55 10.53 -13.11
C LYS A 267 -15.46 11.70 -13.48
N PRO A 268 -16.46 11.54 -14.37
CA PRO A 268 -17.54 12.50 -14.45
C PRO A 268 -18.21 12.59 -13.07
N ALA A 269 -18.56 13.80 -12.63
CA ALA A 269 -19.22 14.00 -11.35
C ALA A 269 -20.49 13.13 -11.30
N VAL A 270 -20.56 12.21 -10.34
CA VAL A 270 -21.78 11.45 -10.06
C VAL A 270 -22.78 12.46 -9.49
N LEU A 271 -23.79 12.83 -10.28
CA LEU A 271 -24.95 13.56 -9.77
C LEU A 271 -25.58 12.70 -8.65
N PRO A 272 -26.02 13.31 -7.53
CA PRO A 272 -26.73 12.57 -6.49
C PRO A 272 -27.88 11.80 -7.12
N LEU A 273 -28.00 10.52 -6.79
CA LEU A 273 -29.21 9.77 -7.09
C LEU A 273 -30.32 10.42 -6.26
N ASP A 274 -31.21 11.16 -6.92
CA ASP A 274 -32.49 11.57 -6.35
C ASP A 274 -33.24 10.28 -5.99
N HIS A 275 -33.28 9.98 -4.70
CA HIS A 275 -34.20 8.96 -4.19
C HIS A 275 -35.60 9.61 -4.06
N PRO A 276 -36.67 8.95 -4.56
CA PRO A 276 -38.04 9.42 -4.41
C PRO A 276 -38.52 9.39 -2.96
#